data_AF-A0A1X0RJ37-F1
#
_entry.id   AF-A0A1X0RJ37-F1
#
_cell.length_a   1.000
_cell.length_b   1.000
_cell.length_c   1.000
_cell.angle_alpha   90.00
_cell.angle_beta   90.00
_cell.angle_gamma   90.00
#
_symmetry.space_group_name_H-M   'P 1'
#
loop_
_entity.id
_entity.type
_entity.pdbx_description
1 polymer ?
#
loop_
_entity_poly.entity_id
_entity_poly.type
_entity_poly.pdbx_seq_one_letter_code
_entity_poly.pdbx_strand_id
1 'polypeptide(L)'
;MSGFNEIPSEILQKIFVYVQKSAEYKKSWIVQYQLVCKGWNQVAKTWMYSLVDLYNDKTIERFLHCMKNSRAGHLTRTICLNTGYRKYETTELYINELVEACPNVERVKGTIKNYDSWRTIATAASMHWPHIKELTNPFLL
;
A
#
# COMPACT_ATOMS: atom_id res chain seq x y z
N MET A 1 -2.70 14.99 28.23
CA MET A 1 -3.26 13.63 28.26
C MET A 1 -2.16 12.68 28.75
N SER A 2 -2.08 12.44 30.05
CA SER A 2 -1.16 11.43 30.61
C SER A 2 -1.77 10.03 30.40
N GLY A 3 -0.93 9.03 30.09
CA GLY A 3 -1.33 7.62 29.92
C GLY A 3 -1.17 7.06 28.50
N PHE A 4 -1.68 7.72 27.46
CA PHE A 4 -1.66 7.17 26.09
C PHE A 4 -0.30 7.23 25.38
N ASN A 5 0.64 8.01 25.90
CA ASN A 5 2.02 8.10 25.38
C ASN A 5 2.90 6.92 25.83
N GLU A 6 2.46 6.16 26.84
CA GLU A 6 3.20 5.04 27.42
C GLU A 6 2.77 3.70 26.81
N ILE A 7 1.74 3.69 25.97
CA ILE A 7 1.27 2.47 25.31
C ILE A 7 2.34 2.03 24.29
N PRO A 8 2.85 0.79 24.39
CA PRO A 8 3.79 0.26 23.41
C PRO A 8 3.19 0.23 22.00
N SER A 9 4.03 0.43 20.99
CA SER A 9 3.61 0.49 19.58
C SER A 9 2.86 -0.76 19.14
N GLU A 10 3.25 -1.93 19.66
CA GLU A 10 2.64 -3.23 19.40
C GLU A 10 1.20 -3.29 19.91
N ILE A 11 0.93 -2.67 21.06
CA ILE A 11 -0.41 -2.59 21.64
C ILE A 11 -1.26 -1.60 20.83
N LEU A 12 -0.69 -0.45 20.44
CA LEU A 12 -1.37 0.50 19.54
C LEU A 12 -1.74 -0.13 18.21
N GLN A 13 -0.85 -0.94 17.62
CA GLN A 13 -1.15 -1.68 16.39
C GLN A 13 -2.33 -2.62 16.57
N LYS A 14 -2.38 -3.39 17.67
CA LYS A 14 -3.50 -4.29 17.97
C LYS A 14 -4.82 -3.52 18.14
N ILE A 15 -4.78 -2.36 18.79
CA ILE A 15 -5.95 -1.48 18.94
C ILE A 15 -6.43 -1.01 17.57
N PHE A 16 -5.55 -0.50 16.70
CA PHE A 16 -5.94 0.01 15.39
C PHE A 16 -6.52 -1.10 14.49
N VAL A 17 -5.94 -2.30 14.53
CA VAL A 17 -6.47 -3.47 13.82
C VAL A 17 -7.86 -3.88 14.35
N TYR A 18 -8.06 -3.84 15.67
CA TYR A 18 -9.36 -4.16 16.27
C TYR A 18 -10.43 -3.15 15.85
N VAL A 19 -10.14 -1.85 15.99
CA VAL A 19 -11.09 -0.77 15.71
C VAL A 19 -11.58 -0.82 14.25
N GLN A 20 -10.71 -1.17 13.30
CA GLN A 20 -11.07 -1.29 11.88
C GLN A 20 -12.14 -2.36 11.58
N LYS A 21 -12.26 -3.41 12.41
CA LYS A 21 -13.27 -4.45 12.21
C LYS A 21 -14.69 -3.93 12.40
N SER A 22 -14.86 -2.81 13.12
CA SER A 22 -16.14 -2.15 13.22
C SER A 22 -16.40 -1.32 11.97
N ALA A 23 -17.56 -1.55 11.33
CA ALA A 23 -18.02 -0.72 10.22
C ALA A 23 -18.17 0.77 10.60
N GLU A 24 -18.32 1.06 11.89
CA GLU A 24 -18.42 2.39 12.48
C GLU A 24 -17.09 3.16 12.48
N TYR A 25 -15.95 2.47 12.58
CA TYR A 25 -14.63 3.10 12.79
C TYR A 25 -13.70 2.97 11.56
N LYS A 26 -14.26 3.17 10.37
CA LYS A 26 -13.60 3.13 9.05
C LYS A 26 -12.28 3.92 8.96
N LYS A 27 -11.53 3.64 7.88
CA LYS A 27 -10.26 4.30 7.45
C LYS A 27 -10.20 5.83 7.66
N SER A 28 -11.32 6.56 7.68
CA SER A 28 -11.34 8.02 7.94
C SER A 28 -10.76 8.41 9.30
N TRP A 29 -10.89 7.57 10.32
CA TRP A 29 -10.39 7.87 11.66
C TRP A 29 -8.87 7.70 11.81
N ILE A 30 -8.21 6.95 10.91
CA ILE A 30 -6.76 6.81 11.02
C ILE A 30 -6.01 8.10 10.74
N VAL A 31 -6.63 9.01 9.98
CA VAL A 31 -6.14 10.38 9.82
C VAL A 31 -6.17 11.11 11.17
N GLN A 32 -7.20 10.89 11.99
CA GLN A 32 -7.29 11.47 13.33
C GLN A 32 -6.25 10.87 14.29
N TYR A 33 -5.97 9.57 14.20
CA TYR A 33 -4.93 8.93 15.02
C TYR A 33 -3.54 9.51 14.75
N GLN A 34 -3.31 9.98 13.53
CA GLN A 34 -2.06 10.67 13.20
C GLN A 34 -1.88 12.00 13.93
N LEU A 35 -2.95 12.60 14.46
CA LEU A 35 -2.91 13.92 15.08
C LEU A 35 -2.79 13.86 16.61
N VAL A 36 -2.83 12.67 17.23
CA VAL A 36 -2.83 12.50 18.69
C VAL A 36 -1.46 12.80 19.30
N CYS A 37 -0.43 12.03 18.92
CA CYS A 37 0.95 12.23 19.36
C CYS A 37 1.93 11.55 18.40
N LYS A 38 3.25 11.75 18.59
CA LYS A 38 4.28 11.18 17.69
C LYS A 38 4.22 9.65 17.60
N GLY A 39 4.00 8.96 18.72
CA GLY A 39 3.91 7.49 18.75
C GLY A 39 2.71 6.98 17.95
N TRP A 40 1.53 7.58 18.18
CA TRP A 40 0.33 7.27 17.42
C TRP A 40 0.48 7.60 15.93
N ASN A 41 1.11 8.73 15.59
CA ASN A 41 1.40 9.12 14.22
C ASN A 41 2.22 8.07 13.48
N GLN A 42 3.30 7.58 14.10
CA GLN A 42 4.16 6.58 13.50
C GLN A 42 3.41 5.27 13.22
N VAL A 43 2.66 4.79 14.21
CA VAL A 43 1.87 3.55 14.08
C VAL A 43 0.77 3.70 13.03
N ALA A 44 0.05 4.83 13.07
CA ALA A 44 -1.05 5.13 12.16
C ALA A 44 -0.58 5.27 10.70
N LYS A 45 0.54 5.96 10.46
CA LYS A 45 1.14 6.06 9.12
C LYS A 45 1.59 4.72 8.60
N THR A 46 2.33 3.96 9.42
CA THR A 46 2.82 2.63 9.03
C THR A 46 1.66 1.75 8.59
N TRP A 47 0.59 1.74 9.38
CA TRP A 47 -0.62 0.99 9.03
C TRP A 47 -1.30 1.53 7.77
N MET A 48 -1.51 2.85 7.65
CA MET A 48 -2.23 3.48 6.54
C MET A 48 -1.57 3.21 5.19
N TYR A 49 -0.24 3.20 5.15
CA TYR A 49 0.52 2.97 3.92
C TYR A 49 0.89 1.50 3.72
N SER A 50 0.76 0.63 4.74
CA SER A 50 1.15 -0.79 4.63
C SER A 50 0.43 -1.55 3.51
N LEU A 51 -0.85 -1.21 3.25
CA LEU A 51 -1.67 -1.79 2.18
C LEU A 51 -2.33 -0.66 1.39
N VAL A 52 -2.08 -0.64 0.08
CA VAL A 52 -2.62 0.38 -0.82
C VAL A 52 -3.45 -0.26 -1.94
N ASP A 53 -4.66 0.26 -2.13
CA ASP A 53 -5.60 -0.17 -3.16
C ASP A 53 -5.54 0.77 -4.36
N LEU A 54 -4.95 0.31 -5.45
CA LEU A 54 -4.65 1.08 -6.66
C LEU A 54 -5.50 0.56 -7.84
N TYR A 55 -6.76 0.99 -7.85
CA TYR A 55 -7.81 0.40 -8.71
C TYR A 55 -8.03 1.12 -10.04
N ASN A 56 -7.49 2.32 -10.23
CA ASN A 56 -7.51 3.06 -11.49
C ASN A 56 -6.32 4.02 -11.60
N ASP A 57 -6.10 4.53 -12.81
CA ASP A 57 -4.99 5.41 -13.17
C ASP A 57 -4.95 6.68 -12.31
N LYS A 58 -6.10 7.34 -12.14
CA LYS A 58 -6.24 8.54 -11.29
C LYS A 58 -5.82 8.28 -9.84
N THR A 59 -6.11 7.11 -9.29
CA THR A 59 -5.74 6.75 -7.91
C THR A 59 -4.24 6.54 -7.81
N ILE A 60 -3.63 5.94 -8.82
CA ILE A 60 -2.18 5.72 -8.88
C ILE A 60 -1.44 7.03 -9.01
N GLU A 61 -1.84 7.90 -9.93
CA GLU A 61 -1.20 9.20 -10.14
C GLU A 61 -1.21 10.03 -8.86
N ARG A 62 -2.37 10.09 -8.18
CA ARG A 62 -2.49 10.76 -6.89
C ARG A 62 -1.61 10.11 -5.84
N PHE A 63 -1.58 8.79 -5.77
CA PHE A 63 -0.73 8.06 -4.83
C PHE A 63 0.75 8.35 -5.07
N LEU A 64 1.24 8.21 -6.30
CA LEU A 64 2.62 8.48 -6.68
C LEU A 64 3.01 9.93 -6.40
N HIS A 65 2.15 10.89 -6.73
CA HIS A 65 2.34 12.29 -6.38
C HIS A 65 2.49 12.48 -4.86
N CYS A 66 1.62 11.84 -4.06
CA CYS A 66 1.73 11.87 -2.61
C CYS A 66 3.01 11.21 -2.09
N MET A 67 3.46 10.10 -2.68
CA MET A 67 4.67 9.38 -2.24
C MET A 67 5.94 10.17 -2.54
N LYS A 68 6.00 10.86 -3.68
CA LYS A 68 7.12 11.77 -4.02
C LYS A 68 7.27 12.88 -2.99
N ASN A 69 6.16 13.42 -2.48
CA ASN A 69 6.18 14.51 -1.49
C ASN A 69 6.40 14.02 -0.05
N SER A 70 5.72 12.94 0.35
CA SER A 70 5.73 12.47 1.75
C SER A 70 6.88 11.52 2.06
N ARG A 71 7.49 10.91 1.03
CA ARG A 71 8.44 9.79 1.13
C ARG A 71 7.91 8.58 1.91
N ALA A 72 6.59 8.47 2.09
CA ALA A 72 5.97 7.42 2.90
C ALA A 72 5.91 6.05 2.20
N GLY A 73 6.28 5.96 0.92
CA GLY A 73 6.15 4.73 0.14
C GLY A 73 7.04 3.58 0.62
N HIS A 74 8.10 3.87 1.38
CA HIS A 74 8.89 2.85 2.08
C HIS A 74 8.09 2.06 3.13
N LEU A 75 6.92 2.55 3.56
CA LEU A 75 6.01 1.86 4.48
C LEU A 75 5.11 0.85 3.75
N THR A 76 5.02 0.93 2.42
CA THR A 76 4.15 0.07 1.61
C THR A 76 4.69 -1.35 1.58
N ARG A 77 3.85 -2.31 2.00
CA ARG A 77 4.16 -3.75 1.98
C ARG A 77 3.29 -4.52 1.01
N THR A 78 2.04 -4.11 0.83
CA THR A 78 1.08 -4.75 -0.07
C THR A 78 0.51 -3.73 -1.05
N ILE A 79 0.59 -4.04 -2.35
CA ILE A 79 -0.09 -3.28 -3.40
C ILE A 79 -1.20 -4.15 -3.99
N CYS A 80 -2.43 -3.66 -3.94
CA CYS A 80 -3.57 -4.25 -4.64
C CYS A 80 -3.78 -3.50 -5.96
N LEU A 81 -3.47 -4.13 -7.09
CA LEU A 81 -3.66 -3.57 -8.43
C LEU A 81 -4.96 -4.08 -9.06
N ASN A 82 -5.70 -3.17 -9.69
CA ASN A 82 -6.70 -3.54 -10.68
C ASN A 82 -6.27 -3.00 -12.05
N THR A 83 -5.86 -3.89 -12.96
CA THR A 83 -5.46 -3.52 -14.32
C THR A 83 -6.54 -3.79 -15.35
N GLY A 84 -7.73 -4.25 -14.93
CA GLY A 84 -8.81 -4.64 -15.82
C GLY A 84 -9.35 -3.54 -16.74
N TYR A 85 -8.94 -2.28 -16.53
CA TYR A 85 -9.32 -1.11 -17.32
C TYR A 85 -8.12 -0.38 -17.96
N ARG A 86 -6.90 -0.90 -17.84
CA ARG A 86 -5.69 -0.18 -18.27
C ARG A 86 -5.22 -0.61 -19.65
N LYS A 87 -4.67 0.37 -20.37
CA LYS A 87 -3.84 0.08 -21.54
C LYS A 87 -2.51 -0.55 -21.07
N TYR A 88 -1.89 -1.34 -21.94
CA TYR A 88 -0.62 -1.98 -21.64
C TYR A 88 0.49 -0.95 -21.38
N GLU A 89 0.61 0.06 -22.25
CA GLU A 89 1.63 1.13 -22.16
C GLU A 89 1.59 1.90 -20.84
N THR A 90 0.38 2.18 -20.32
CA THR A 90 0.24 2.84 -19.01
C THR A 90 0.60 1.91 -17.85
N THR A 91 0.48 0.60 -18.02
CA THR A 91 0.87 -0.37 -16.98
C THR A 91 2.37 -0.33 -16.73
N GLU A 92 3.20 -0.34 -17.78
CA GLU A 92 4.65 -0.31 -17.64
C GLU A 92 5.13 0.97 -16.94
N LEU A 93 4.66 2.13 -17.40
CA LEU A 93 5.00 3.42 -16.81
C LEU A 93 4.69 3.48 -15.31
N TYR A 94 3.47 3.11 -14.92
CA TYR A 94 3.07 3.15 -13.51
C TYR A 94 3.84 2.15 -12.65
N ILE A 95 4.19 0.98 -13.17
CA ILE A 95 4.93 -0.01 -12.41
C ILE A 95 6.36 0.46 -12.12
N ASN A 96 7.02 1.09 -13.10
CA ASN A 96 8.34 1.68 -12.88
C ASN A 96 8.29 2.76 -11.81
N GLU A 97 7.31 3.67 -11.86
CA GLU A 97 7.15 4.70 -10.82
C GLU A 97 6.79 4.12 -9.44
N LEU A 98 6.00 3.04 -9.40
CA LEU A 98 5.64 2.38 -8.14
C LEU A 98 6.83 1.68 -7.50
N VAL A 99 7.69 1.06 -8.30
CA VAL A 99 8.94 0.45 -7.85
C VAL A 99 9.83 1.49 -7.16
N GLU A 100 10.01 2.66 -7.76
CA GLU A 100 10.81 3.74 -7.19
C GLU A 100 10.18 4.31 -5.92
N ALA A 101 8.86 4.53 -5.94
CA ALA A 101 8.15 5.11 -4.80
C ALA A 101 8.05 4.15 -3.61
N CYS A 102 7.95 2.84 -3.85
CA CYS A 102 7.66 1.82 -2.85
C CYS A 102 8.72 0.70 -2.87
N PRO A 103 9.93 0.92 -2.34
CA PRO A 103 11.03 -0.06 -2.44
C PRO A 103 10.83 -1.34 -1.61
N ASN A 104 9.85 -1.33 -0.71
CA ASN A 104 9.72 -2.28 0.40
C ASN A 104 8.54 -3.25 0.25
N VAL A 105 7.99 -3.35 -0.96
CA VAL A 105 6.82 -4.17 -1.27
C VAL A 105 7.16 -5.65 -1.13
N GLU A 106 6.27 -6.37 -0.45
CA GLU A 106 6.36 -7.80 -0.22
C GLU A 106 5.25 -8.57 -0.93
N ARG A 107 4.14 -7.91 -1.30
CA ARG A 107 2.97 -8.55 -1.88
C ARG A 107 2.34 -7.70 -2.96
N VAL A 108 2.03 -8.31 -4.10
CA VAL A 108 1.26 -7.70 -5.18
C VAL A 108 0.05 -8.58 -5.47
N LYS A 109 -1.14 -8.01 -5.27
CA LYS A 109 -2.42 -8.71 -5.39
C LYS A 109 -3.33 -8.00 -6.37
N GLY A 110 -4.44 -8.66 -6.71
CA GLY A 110 -5.59 -8.03 -7.35
C GLY A 110 -5.93 -8.63 -8.71
N THR A 111 -6.70 -7.89 -9.50
CA THR A 111 -7.26 -8.39 -10.76
C THR A 111 -6.43 -7.88 -11.93
N ILE A 112 -5.61 -8.78 -12.49
CA ILE A 112 -4.81 -8.51 -13.69
C ILE A 112 -5.40 -9.32 -14.85
N LYS A 113 -5.97 -8.65 -15.86
CA LYS A 113 -6.72 -9.33 -16.94
C LYS A 113 -5.89 -9.64 -18.18
N ASN A 114 -4.77 -8.94 -18.37
CA ASN A 114 -3.92 -9.05 -19.55
C ASN A 114 -2.59 -9.72 -19.18
N TYR A 115 -2.18 -10.72 -19.97
CA TYR A 115 -0.96 -11.50 -19.71
C TYR A 115 0.31 -10.66 -19.81
N ASP A 116 0.39 -9.78 -20.81
CA ASP A 116 1.55 -8.90 -20.97
C ASP A 116 1.66 -7.92 -19.79
N SER A 117 0.55 -7.31 -19.37
CA SER A 117 0.50 -6.49 -18.16
C SER A 117 0.95 -7.27 -16.92
N TRP A 118 0.52 -8.52 -16.75
CA TRP A 118 0.98 -9.37 -15.67
C TRP A 118 2.48 -9.63 -15.76
N ARG A 119 2.99 -9.97 -16.95
CA ARG A 119 4.40 -10.23 -17.21
C ARG A 119 5.27 -9.01 -16.88
N THR A 120 4.84 -7.81 -17.25
CA THR A 120 5.51 -6.55 -16.91
C THR A 120 5.58 -6.34 -15.41
N ILE A 121 4.46 -6.54 -14.70
CA ILE A 121 4.41 -6.46 -13.23
C ILE A 121 5.35 -7.49 -12.60
N ALA A 122 5.29 -8.75 -13.07
CA ALA A 122 6.09 -9.84 -12.55
C ALA A 122 7.60 -9.59 -12.74
N THR A 123 7.97 -9.08 -13.90
CA THR A 123 9.36 -8.76 -14.25
C THR A 123 9.86 -7.65 -13.33
N ALA A 124 9.16 -6.53 -13.26
CA ALA A 124 9.54 -5.40 -12.39
C ALA A 124 9.61 -5.80 -10.91
N ALA A 125 8.62 -6.57 -10.42
CA ALA A 125 8.61 -7.07 -9.06
C ALA A 125 9.86 -7.93 -8.74
N SER A 126 10.21 -8.86 -9.64
CA SER A 126 11.37 -9.74 -9.47
C SER A 126 12.70 -8.99 -9.49
N MET A 127 12.79 -7.89 -10.24
CA MET A 127 14.03 -7.13 -10.40
C MET A 127 14.23 -6.10 -9.28
N HIS A 128 13.15 -5.51 -8.77
CA HIS A 128 13.25 -4.33 -7.91
C HIS A 128 12.68 -4.48 -6.50
N TRP A 129 11.88 -5.52 -6.22
CA TRP A 129 11.37 -5.80 -4.88
C TRP A 129 12.05 -7.04 -4.30
N PRO A 130 13.20 -6.87 -3.61
CA PRO A 130 14.04 -8.00 -3.18
C PRO A 130 13.36 -8.89 -2.12
N HIS A 131 12.29 -8.42 -1.50
CA HIS A 131 11.54 -9.11 -0.46
C HIS A 131 10.12 -9.50 -0.91
N ILE A 132 9.88 -9.60 -2.23
CA ILE A 132 8.61 -10.07 -2.76
C ILE A 132 8.35 -11.52 -2.31
N LYS A 133 7.21 -11.73 -1.65
CA LYS A 133 6.76 -13.02 -1.10
C LYS A 133 5.53 -13.55 -1.82
N GLU A 134 4.71 -12.65 -2.36
CA GLU A 134 3.46 -13.01 -3.01
C GLU A 134 3.24 -12.15 -4.25
N LEU A 135 3.02 -12.80 -5.39
CA LEU A 135 2.60 -12.17 -6.64
C LEU A 135 1.46 -13.01 -7.21
N THR A 136 0.25 -12.47 -7.25
CA THR A 136 -0.90 -13.20 -7.79
C THR A 136 -0.72 -13.43 -9.30
N ASN A 137 -0.71 -14.70 -9.73
CA ASN A 137 -0.80 -15.07 -11.13
C ASN A 137 -2.24 -15.47 -11.48
N PRO A 138 -2.98 -14.64 -12.25
CA PRO A 138 -4.37 -14.91 -12.60
C PRO A 138 -4.52 -15.95 -13.73
N PHE A 139 -3.42 -16.43 -14.33
CA PHE A 139 -3.42 -17.36 -15.47
C PHE A 139 -3.00 -18.79 -15.12
N LEU A 140 -2.76 -19.09 -13.84
CA LEU A 140 -2.46 -20.45 -13.35
C LEU A 140 -3.67 -21.12 -12.68
N LEU A 141 -4.88 -20.75 -13.10
CA LEU A 141 -6.14 -21.40 -12.70
C LEU A 141 -6.55 -22.47 -13.71
#